data_AF-D9X6Z0-F1
#
_entry.id   AF-D9X6Z0-F1
#
_cell.length_a   1.000
_cell.length_b   1.000
_cell.length_c   1.000
_cell.angle_alpha   90.00
_cell.angle_beta   90.00
_cell.angle_gamma   90.00
#
_symmetry.space_group_name_H-M   'P 1'
#
loop_
_entity.id
_entity.type
_entity.pdbx_description
1 polymer ?
#
loop_
_entity_poly.entity_id
_entity_poly.type
_entity_poly.pdbx_seq_one_letter_code
_entity_poly.pdbx_strand_id
1 'polypeptide(L)'
;MVRAQASEDAYTAEPFVPGGGGLSALRRAAAECRGCPLHRDATQTVFGSGDADARVMLVGEQPGDQEDRQGEPFVGPAGRVLDRALEEAGIDPAEAYVTNAVKHFKFTQAEPRKRRIHKAPSLREMTACGPWLAAELAVVEPELIVVLGATAGKALLGSSFRVTQVRGTVLEEEIHGRAERLVPTVHPSSVLRADDREAAYRGLVSDLRVAAQALR
;
A
#
# COMPACT_ATOMS: atom_id res chain seq x y z
N MET A 1 13.43 0.93 31.35
CA MET A 1 12.24 0.74 30.49
C MET A 1 12.39 -0.60 29.79
N VAL A 2 11.61 -1.60 30.20
CA VAL A 2 11.65 -2.94 29.62
C VAL A 2 10.95 -2.88 28.27
N ARG A 3 11.69 -2.99 27.17
CA ARG A 3 11.11 -3.16 25.83
C ARG A 3 10.38 -4.51 25.84
N ALA A 4 9.06 -4.49 25.77
CA ALA A 4 8.27 -5.71 25.62
C ALA A 4 8.67 -6.38 24.30
N GLN A 5 9.34 -7.53 24.39
CA GLN A 5 9.48 -8.43 23.24
C GLN A 5 8.12 -9.10 23.06
N ALA A 6 7.43 -8.78 21.96
CA ALA A 6 6.28 -9.56 21.52
C ALA A 6 6.74 -11.02 21.34
N SER A 7 5.98 -11.99 21.89
CA SER A 7 6.26 -13.40 21.66
C SER A 7 6.19 -13.68 20.15
N GLU A 8 7.03 -14.61 19.64
CA GLU A 8 7.06 -14.96 18.22
C GLU A 8 5.69 -15.46 17.68
N ASP A 9 4.74 -15.75 18.56
CA ASP A 9 3.38 -16.18 18.22
C ASP A 9 2.42 -15.03 17.90
N ALA A 10 2.65 -13.81 18.39
CA ALA A 10 1.75 -12.67 18.18
C ALA A 10 2.30 -11.71 17.10
N TYR A 11 2.07 -12.03 15.82
CA TYR A 11 2.40 -11.11 14.73
C TYR A 11 1.54 -9.85 14.82
N THR A 12 2.09 -8.75 15.30
CA THR A 12 1.43 -7.44 15.28
C THR A 12 2.44 -6.30 15.34
N ALA A 13 2.19 -5.26 14.56
CA ALA A 13 2.93 -4.00 14.60
C ALA A 13 2.47 -3.06 15.73
N GLU A 14 1.34 -3.35 16.39
CA GLU A 14 0.71 -2.44 17.36
C GLU A 14 1.65 -1.91 18.45
N PRO A 15 2.53 -2.72 19.10
CA PRO A 15 3.46 -2.21 20.10
C PRO A 15 4.54 -1.25 19.55
N PHE A 16 4.72 -1.21 18.22
CA PHE A 16 5.70 -0.36 17.56
C PHE A 16 5.09 0.97 17.09
N VAL A 17 3.77 1.07 17.00
CA VAL A 17 3.09 2.29 16.55
C VAL A 17 3.10 3.33 17.67
N PRO A 18 3.72 4.51 17.48
CA PRO A 18 3.70 5.56 18.49
C PRO A 18 2.30 6.19 18.59
N GLY A 19 1.89 6.57 19.80
CA GLY A 19 0.59 7.22 20.04
C GLY A 19 0.48 8.67 19.55
N GLY A 20 1.45 9.20 18.80
CA GLY A 20 1.43 10.58 18.30
C GLY A 20 2.70 11.00 17.54
N GLY A 21 2.73 12.25 17.08
CA GLY A 21 3.88 12.85 16.37
C GLY A 21 3.81 12.78 14.83
N GLY A 22 2.63 12.44 14.28
CA GLY A 22 2.34 12.48 12.84
C GLY A 22 3.19 11.53 11.99
N LEU A 23 3.16 11.76 10.67
CA LEU A 23 3.85 10.91 9.69
C LEU A 23 5.34 10.75 9.95
N SER A 24 6.01 11.81 10.42
CA SER A 24 7.45 11.75 10.72
C SER A 24 7.76 10.82 11.89
N ALA A 25 6.95 10.82 12.95
CA ALA A 25 7.14 9.89 14.06
C ALA A 25 6.80 8.45 13.66
N LEU A 26 5.71 8.26 12.90
CA LEU A 26 5.33 6.95 12.36
C LEU A 26 6.44 6.37 11.49
N ARG A 27 6.99 7.15 10.55
CA ARG A 27 8.08 6.73 9.66
C ARG A 27 9.31 6.26 10.44
N ARG A 28 9.74 7.03 11.45
CA ARG A 28 10.89 6.66 12.29
C ARG A 28 10.64 5.39 13.09
N ALA A 29 9.45 5.23 13.64
CA ALA A 29 9.11 4.05 14.43
C ALA A 29 8.94 2.80 13.55
N ALA A 30 8.37 2.95 12.36
CA ALA A 30 8.19 1.85 11.40
C ALA A 30 9.52 1.22 10.97
N ALA A 31 10.59 2.01 10.85
CA ALA A 31 11.94 1.54 10.55
C ALA A 31 12.50 0.53 11.58
N GLU A 32 11.96 0.52 12.80
CA GLU A 32 12.34 -0.38 13.88
C GLU A 32 11.33 -1.53 14.08
N CYS A 33 10.30 -1.61 13.24
CA CYS A 33 9.21 -2.56 13.39
C CYS A 33 9.68 -4.01 13.24
N ARG A 34 9.34 -4.84 14.22
CA ARG A 34 9.58 -6.30 14.21
C ARG A 34 8.28 -7.10 14.36
N GLY A 35 7.16 -6.50 13.99
CA GLY A 35 5.82 -7.09 14.16
C GLY A 35 5.54 -8.32 13.30
N CYS A 36 6.37 -8.63 12.29
CA CYS A 36 6.31 -9.88 11.54
C CYS A 36 7.70 -10.24 10.96
N PRO A 37 7.97 -11.50 10.55
CA PRO A 37 9.30 -11.92 10.10
C PRO A 37 9.83 -11.25 8.84
N LEU A 38 9.00 -10.52 8.08
CA LEU A 38 9.43 -9.86 6.84
C LEU A 38 10.58 -8.86 7.05
N HIS A 39 10.68 -8.28 8.25
CA HIS A 39 11.78 -7.38 8.60
C HIS A 39 13.17 -8.04 8.56
N ARG A 40 13.24 -9.39 8.59
CA ARG A 40 14.50 -10.15 8.70
C ARG A 40 15.27 -10.17 7.38
N ASP A 41 14.55 -10.29 6.27
CA ASP A 41 15.13 -10.48 4.93
C ASP A 41 15.02 -9.23 4.03
N ALA A 42 14.06 -8.34 4.31
CA ALA A 42 13.96 -7.04 3.65
C ALA A 42 15.19 -6.17 3.95
N THR A 43 15.54 -5.28 3.02
CA THR A 43 16.67 -4.35 3.25
C THR A 43 16.29 -3.31 4.30
N GLN A 44 15.07 -2.79 4.20
CA GLN A 44 14.53 -1.76 5.09
C GLN A 44 13.00 -1.72 4.99
N THR A 45 12.39 -1.00 5.92
CA THR A 45 10.99 -0.59 5.81
C THR A 45 10.82 0.42 4.68
N VAL A 46 9.78 0.25 3.87
CA VAL A 46 9.29 1.29 2.95
C VAL A 46 7.95 1.78 3.47
N PHE A 47 7.98 2.96 4.08
CA PHE A 47 6.79 3.64 4.60
C PHE A 47 6.06 4.38 3.46
N GLY A 48 4.92 5.01 3.73
CA GLY A 48 4.24 5.84 2.74
C GLY A 48 5.03 7.11 2.37
N SER A 49 4.64 7.79 1.31
CA SER A 49 5.22 9.05 0.83
C SER A 49 4.12 10.02 0.41
N GLY A 50 4.33 11.32 0.62
CA GLY A 50 3.33 12.37 0.45
C GLY A 50 3.08 13.16 1.73
N ASP A 51 2.29 14.22 1.61
CA ASP A 51 1.98 15.14 2.70
C ASP A 51 0.81 14.64 3.56
N ALA A 52 0.69 15.19 4.78
CA ALA A 52 -0.36 14.81 5.73
C ALA A 52 -1.73 15.40 5.37
N ASP A 53 -1.79 16.39 4.48
CA ASP A 53 -3.01 17.01 3.94
C ASP A 53 -3.36 16.49 2.54
N ALA A 54 -2.74 15.37 2.11
CA ALA A 54 -3.04 14.72 0.84
C ALA A 54 -4.52 14.32 0.76
N ARG A 55 -5.19 14.77 -0.31
CA ARG A 55 -6.62 14.55 -0.54
C ARG A 55 -6.92 13.11 -0.95
N VAL A 56 -5.97 12.43 -1.57
CA VAL A 56 -6.12 11.04 -2.01
C VAL A 56 -5.02 10.16 -1.46
N MET A 57 -5.39 8.98 -0.98
CA MET A 57 -4.43 7.97 -0.53
C MET A 57 -4.42 6.77 -1.48
N LEU A 58 -3.25 6.42 -2.02
CA LEU A 58 -3.07 5.24 -2.86
C LEU A 58 -2.46 4.11 -2.05
N VAL A 59 -3.15 2.97 -1.97
CA VAL A 59 -2.71 1.82 -1.17
C VAL A 59 -2.40 0.65 -2.08
N GLY A 60 -1.12 0.30 -2.16
CA GLY A 60 -0.58 -0.88 -2.85
C GLY A 60 -0.48 -2.13 -1.98
N GLU A 61 0.16 -3.16 -2.52
CA GLU A 61 0.36 -4.44 -1.84
C GLU A 61 1.51 -4.40 -0.82
N GLN A 62 2.72 -4.24 -1.32
CA GLN A 62 3.98 -4.24 -0.56
C GLN A 62 5.08 -3.60 -1.43
N PRO A 63 6.26 -3.29 -0.85
CA PRO A 63 7.38 -2.76 -1.62
C PRO A 63 7.93 -3.83 -2.55
N GLY A 64 8.37 -3.45 -3.74
CA GLY A 64 9.11 -4.31 -4.65
C GLY A 64 10.62 -4.26 -4.43
N ASP A 65 11.36 -4.85 -5.38
CA ASP A 65 12.82 -4.95 -5.34
C ASP A 65 13.52 -3.57 -5.41
N GLN A 66 12.94 -2.60 -6.11
CA GLN A 66 13.52 -1.27 -6.23
C GLN A 66 13.14 -0.39 -5.04
N GLU A 67 11.88 -0.47 -4.63
CA GLU A 67 11.33 0.24 -3.48
C GLU A 67 12.09 -0.15 -2.21
N ASP A 68 12.28 -1.44 -1.96
CA ASP A 68 13.01 -1.94 -0.80
C ASP A 68 14.48 -1.46 -0.75
N ARG A 69 15.14 -1.27 -1.90
CA ARG A 69 16.51 -0.72 -1.92
C ARG A 69 16.55 0.79 -1.74
N GLN A 70 15.52 1.50 -2.21
CA GLN A 70 15.49 2.96 -2.23
C GLN A 70 14.80 3.56 -0.99
N GLY A 71 13.96 2.79 -0.29
CA GLY A 71 13.20 3.27 0.87
C GLY A 71 11.92 4.02 0.48
N GLU A 72 11.54 4.03 -0.79
CA GLU A 72 10.43 4.83 -1.34
C GLU A 72 9.40 3.95 -2.06
N PRO A 73 8.08 4.18 -1.85
CA PRO A 73 7.03 3.39 -2.48
C PRO A 73 6.90 3.73 -3.97
N PHE A 74 6.57 2.74 -4.80
CA PHE A 74 6.29 2.92 -6.23
C PHE A 74 7.39 3.64 -7.04
N VAL A 75 8.68 3.36 -6.80
CA VAL A 75 9.78 3.87 -7.64
C VAL A 75 10.16 2.94 -8.80
N GLY A 76 9.65 1.70 -8.79
CA GLY A 76 9.93 0.69 -9.79
C GLY A 76 9.11 0.82 -11.08
N PRO A 77 9.14 -0.21 -11.95
CA PRO A 77 8.39 -0.22 -13.21
C PRO A 77 6.88 -0.06 -13.03
N ALA A 78 6.30 -0.60 -11.96
CA ALA A 78 4.89 -0.45 -11.64
C ALA A 78 4.55 0.99 -11.22
N GLY A 79 5.48 1.65 -10.53
CA GLY A 79 5.41 3.06 -10.19
C GLY A 79 5.31 3.97 -11.39
N ARG A 80 6.20 3.80 -12.36
CA ARG A 80 6.14 4.56 -13.62
C ARG A 80 4.83 4.39 -14.40
N VAL A 81 4.20 3.22 -14.30
CA VAL A 81 2.86 3.00 -14.87
C VAL A 81 1.81 3.78 -14.08
N LEU A 82 1.91 3.77 -12.74
CA LEU A 82 1.01 4.52 -11.87
C LEU A 82 1.12 6.02 -12.12
N ASP A 83 2.33 6.58 -12.12
CA ASP A 83 2.58 8.01 -12.31
C ASP A 83 1.95 8.51 -13.61
N ARG A 84 2.21 7.81 -14.72
CA ARG A 84 1.62 8.12 -16.02
C ARG A 84 0.10 8.01 -16.01
N ALA A 85 -0.45 7.02 -15.31
CA ALA A 85 -1.89 6.82 -15.23
C ALA A 85 -2.60 7.89 -14.37
N LEU A 86 -1.95 8.36 -13.31
CA LEU A 86 -2.43 9.47 -12.48
C LEU A 86 -2.46 10.77 -13.28
N GLU A 87 -1.39 11.07 -14.00
CA GLU A 87 -1.30 12.23 -14.90
C GLU A 87 -2.42 12.19 -15.96
N GLU A 88 -2.61 11.07 -16.65
CA GLU A 88 -3.67 10.90 -17.67
C GLU A 88 -5.10 10.90 -17.09
N ALA A 89 -5.26 10.63 -15.79
CA ALA A 89 -6.53 10.71 -15.08
C ALA A 89 -6.81 12.10 -14.51
N GLY A 90 -5.80 12.98 -14.45
CA GLY A 90 -5.90 14.31 -13.87
C GLY A 90 -5.87 14.32 -12.34
N ILE A 91 -5.13 13.39 -11.74
CA ILE A 91 -4.82 13.39 -10.30
C ILE A 91 -3.42 13.95 -10.12
N ASP A 92 -3.28 15.05 -9.40
CA ASP A 92 -1.97 15.64 -9.09
C ASP A 92 -1.22 14.76 -8.08
N PRO A 93 0.00 14.27 -8.41
CA PRO A 93 0.82 13.54 -7.46
C PRO A 93 1.14 14.31 -6.16
N ALA A 94 1.10 15.65 -6.18
CA ALA A 94 1.30 16.46 -4.98
C ALA A 94 0.13 16.36 -3.99
N GLU A 95 -1.07 16.01 -4.46
CA GLU A 95 -2.25 15.80 -3.60
C GLU A 95 -2.35 14.36 -3.10
N ALA A 96 -1.37 13.50 -3.40
CA ALA A 96 -1.42 12.07 -3.18
C ALA A 96 -0.49 11.60 -2.06
N TYR A 97 -1.04 10.80 -1.14
CA TYR A 97 -0.25 9.98 -0.21
C TYR A 97 -0.18 8.54 -0.71
N VAL A 98 1.00 8.05 -1.07
CA VAL A 98 1.20 6.73 -1.66
C VAL A 98 1.83 5.79 -0.65
N THR A 99 1.23 4.63 -0.41
CA THR A 99 1.73 3.65 0.54
C THR A 99 1.37 2.21 0.15
N ASN A 100 1.72 1.24 0.99
CA ASN A 100 1.39 -0.19 0.80
C ASN A 100 0.74 -0.80 2.04
N ALA A 101 -0.08 -1.82 1.88
CA ALA A 101 -0.67 -2.57 3.00
C ALA A 101 0.38 -3.25 3.89
N VAL A 102 1.50 -3.69 3.31
CA VAL A 102 2.66 -4.24 4.04
C VAL A 102 3.89 -3.36 3.79
N LYS A 103 4.72 -3.11 4.80
CA LYS A 103 5.84 -2.16 4.74
C LYS A 103 7.22 -2.79 4.49
N HIS A 104 7.31 -4.10 4.38
CA HIS A 104 8.56 -4.83 4.11
C HIS A 104 8.40 -5.72 2.89
N PHE A 105 9.43 -5.79 2.04
CA PHE A 105 9.39 -6.59 0.83
C PHE A 105 9.53 -8.09 1.15
N LYS A 106 8.49 -8.86 0.83
CA LYS A 106 8.52 -10.31 0.86
C LYS A 106 9.00 -10.87 -0.47
N PHE A 107 10.09 -11.63 -0.44
CA PHE A 107 10.65 -12.27 -1.61
C PHE A 107 11.29 -13.62 -1.29
N THR A 108 11.52 -14.40 -2.34
CA THR A 108 12.41 -15.56 -2.32
C THR A 108 13.63 -15.27 -3.20
N GLN A 109 14.80 -15.78 -2.84
CA GLN A 109 15.97 -15.72 -3.72
C GLN A 109 15.97 -16.93 -4.65
N ALA A 110 16.06 -16.68 -5.96
CA ALA A 110 16.31 -17.73 -6.94
C ALA A 110 17.82 -17.86 -7.20
N GLU A 111 18.35 -19.04 -6.91
CA GLU A 111 19.69 -19.45 -7.31
C GLU A 111 19.76 -19.70 -8.82
N PRO A 112 20.91 -19.50 -9.49
CA PRO A 112 22.23 -19.11 -8.95
C PRO A 112 22.50 -17.60 -8.93
N ARG A 113 21.54 -16.77 -9.37
CA ARG A 113 21.76 -15.32 -9.61
C ARG A 113 21.33 -14.42 -8.45
N LYS A 114 20.99 -14.98 -7.28
CA LYS A 114 20.41 -14.27 -6.11
C LYS A 114 19.30 -13.29 -6.49
N ARG A 115 18.51 -13.60 -7.53
CA ARG A 115 17.44 -12.71 -7.99
C ARG A 115 16.32 -12.74 -6.95
N ARG A 116 15.89 -11.57 -6.50
CA ARG A 116 14.74 -11.44 -5.58
C ARG A 116 13.44 -11.58 -6.36
N ILE A 117 12.69 -12.63 -6.05
CA ILE A 117 11.39 -12.91 -6.65
C ILE A 117 10.31 -12.57 -5.63
N HIS A 118 9.52 -11.57 -5.97
CA HIS A 118 8.38 -11.13 -5.16
C HIS A 118 7.41 -12.27 -4.82
N LYS A 119 6.96 -12.32 -3.57
CA LYS A 119 5.90 -13.22 -3.09
C LYS A 119 4.82 -12.42 -2.40
N ALA A 120 3.55 -12.65 -2.73
CA ALA A 120 2.45 -11.95 -2.07
C ALA A 120 2.48 -12.15 -0.55
N PRO A 121 2.17 -11.11 0.25
CA PRO A 121 2.01 -11.28 1.68
C PRO A 121 0.77 -12.14 1.98
N SER A 122 0.87 -12.91 3.05
CA SER A 122 -0.22 -13.69 3.62
C SER A 122 -1.18 -12.79 4.38
N LEU A 123 -2.38 -13.29 4.67
CA LEU A 123 -3.34 -12.59 5.54
C LEU A 123 -2.73 -12.28 6.91
N ARG A 124 -1.94 -13.21 7.48
CA ARG A 124 -1.27 -12.98 8.77
C ARG A 124 -0.29 -11.81 8.71
N GLU A 125 0.48 -11.67 7.63
CA GLU A 125 1.42 -10.55 7.45
C GLU A 125 0.69 -9.23 7.18
N MET A 126 -0.41 -9.25 6.42
CA MET A 126 -1.27 -8.07 6.25
C MET A 126 -1.86 -7.61 7.58
N THR A 127 -2.49 -8.52 8.33
CA THR A 127 -3.06 -8.21 9.65
C THR A 127 -1.99 -7.67 10.61
N ALA A 128 -0.80 -8.26 10.60
CA ALA A 128 0.30 -7.80 11.43
C ALA A 128 0.77 -6.39 11.08
N CYS A 129 0.76 -6.01 9.80
CA CYS A 129 1.16 -4.67 9.35
C CYS A 129 0.01 -3.65 9.39
N GLY A 130 -1.23 -4.11 9.52
CA GLY A 130 -2.46 -3.30 9.57
C GLY A 130 -2.39 -2.08 10.51
N PRO A 131 -1.81 -2.17 11.72
CA PRO A 131 -1.66 -1.01 12.60
C PRO A 131 -0.91 0.17 11.96
N TRP A 132 0.05 -0.06 11.06
CA TRP A 132 0.72 1.03 10.35
C TRP A 132 -0.19 1.71 9.33
N LEU A 133 -0.97 0.93 8.57
CA LEU A 133 -1.92 1.48 7.60
C LEU A 133 -3.04 2.27 8.30
N ALA A 134 -3.54 1.74 9.42
CA ALA A 134 -4.52 2.43 10.25
C ALA A 134 -3.97 3.77 10.78
N ALA A 135 -2.71 3.79 11.22
CA ALA A 135 -2.06 5.01 11.69
C ALA A 135 -1.81 6.03 10.58
N GLU A 136 -1.44 5.60 9.36
CA GLU A 136 -1.33 6.50 8.21
C GLU A 136 -2.70 7.09 7.85
N LEU A 137 -3.76 6.27 7.77
CA LEU A 137 -5.12 6.74 7.49
C LEU A 137 -5.62 7.75 8.54
N ALA A 138 -5.35 7.50 9.82
CA ALA A 138 -5.74 8.40 10.90
C ALA A 138 -4.98 9.73 10.92
N VAL A 139 -3.78 9.78 10.32
CA VAL A 139 -3.00 11.03 10.24
C VAL A 139 -3.28 11.80 8.95
N VAL A 140 -3.45 11.10 7.82
CA VAL A 140 -3.68 11.72 6.51
C VAL A 140 -5.14 12.11 6.32
N GLU A 141 -6.07 11.32 6.87
CA GLU A 141 -7.52 11.54 6.75
C GLU A 141 -7.97 11.87 5.31
N PRO A 142 -7.60 11.05 4.30
CA PRO A 142 -7.82 11.40 2.89
C PRO A 142 -9.32 11.48 2.56
N GLU A 143 -9.69 12.32 1.59
CA GLU A 143 -11.06 12.40 1.08
C GLU A 143 -11.48 11.16 0.28
N LEU A 144 -10.48 10.42 -0.25
CA LEU A 144 -10.65 9.23 -1.07
C LEU A 144 -9.47 8.27 -0.96
N ILE A 145 -9.73 6.96 -0.92
CA ILE A 145 -8.71 5.91 -0.97
C ILE A 145 -8.75 5.18 -2.32
N VAL A 146 -7.65 5.19 -3.07
CA VAL A 146 -7.48 4.36 -4.26
C VAL A 146 -6.84 3.03 -3.85
N VAL A 147 -7.59 1.94 -4.06
CA VAL A 147 -7.17 0.59 -3.65
C VAL A 147 -6.52 -0.13 -4.83
N LEU A 148 -5.20 -0.25 -4.82
CA LEU A 148 -4.42 -0.80 -5.92
C LEU A 148 -4.28 -2.33 -5.79
N GLY A 149 -5.27 -3.05 -6.32
CA GLY A 149 -5.26 -4.51 -6.43
C GLY A 149 -5.83 -5.27 -5.24
N ALA A 150 -5.80 -6.60 -5.34
CA ALA A 150 -6.51 -7.48 -4.42
C ALA A 150 -5.95 -7.47 -2.99
N THR A 151 -4.64 -7.30 -2.82
CA THR A 151 -4.02 -7.35 -1.50
C THR A 151 -4.36 -6.11 -0.67
N ALA A 152 -4.24 -4.92 -1.26
CA ALA A 152 -4.68 -3.68 -0.64
C ALA A 152 -6.17 -3.74 -0.27
N GLY A 153 -7.01 -4.23 -1.19
CA GLY A 153 -8.44 -4.35 -0.92
C GLY A 153 -8.77 -5.37 0.16
N LYS A 154 -8.03 -6.47 0.27
CA LYS A 154 -8.21 -7.40 1.40
C LYS A 154 -7.76 -6.82 2.74
N ALA A 155 -6.74 -5.97 2.74
CA ALA A 155 -6.26 -5.31 3.95
C ALA A 155 -7.27 -4.29 4.49
N LEU A 156 -7.96 -3.57 3.60
CA LEU A 156 -8.94 -2.54 3.97
C LEU A 156 -10.36 -3.10 4.12
N LEU A 157 -10.81 -3.90 3.16
CA LEU A 157 -12.21 -4.34 2.98
C LEU A 157 -12.44 -5.81 3.38
N GLY A 158 -11.41 -6.48 3.90
CA GLY A 158 -11.51 -7.86 4.38
C GLY A 158 -11.31 -8.95 3.32
N SER A 159 -11.18 -10.20 3.78
CA SER A 159 -10.72 -11.33 2.96
C SER A 159 -11.64 -11.73 1.81
N SER A 160 -12.93 -11.36 1.86
CA SER A 160 -13.92 -11.64 0.82
C SER A 160 -13.77 -10.73 -0.40
N PHE A 161 -13.05 -9.61 -0.27
CA PHE A 161 -12.89 -8.61 -1.34
C PHE A 161 -12.35 -9.20 -2.65
N ARG A 162 -12.97 -8.81 -3.77
CA ARG A 162 -12.59 -9.19 -5.14
C ARG A 162 -12.55 -7.97 -6.06
N VAL A 163 -11.34 -7.49 -6.36
CA VAL A 163 -11.12 -6.33 -7.25
C VAL A 163 -11.85 -6.45 -8.59
N THR A 164 -11.92 -7.64 -9.19
CA THR A 164 -12.55 -7.84 -10.50
C THR A 164 -14.07 -7.60 -10.50
N GLN A 165 -14.71 -7.60 -9.33
CA GLN A 165 -16.17 -7.42 -9.20
C GLN A 165 -16.56 -5.95 -8.98
N VAL A 166 -15.66 -5.15 -8.41
CA VAL A 166 -15.98 -3.80 -7.88
C VAL A 166 -14.98 -2.73 -8.31
N ARG A 167 -14.08 -3.03 -9.25
CA ARG A 167 -13.15 -2.03 -9.76
C ARG A 167 -13.87 -0.94 -10.57
N GLY A 168 -13.40 0.30 -10.46
CA GLY A 168 -13.95 1.44 -11.19
C GLY A 168 -15.29 1.95 -10.66
N THR A 169 -15.63 1.62 -9.41
CA THR A 169 -16.80 2.16 -8.70
C THR A 169 -16.38 2.85 -7.42
N VAL A 170 -17.12 3.87 -7.00
CA VAL A 170 -16.97 4.47 -5.67
C VAL A 170 -17.71 3.57 -4.67
N LEU A 171 -16.99 3.10 -3.66
CA LEU A 171 -17.53 2.39 -2.51
C LEU A 171 -17.56 3.32 -1.31
N GLU A 172 -18.54 3.14 -0.43
CA GLU A 172 -18.64 3.82 0.86
C GLU A 172 -18.65 2.74 1.94
N GLU A 173 -17.63 2.71 2.77
CA GLU A 173 -17.40 1.63 3.73
C GLU A 173 -16.89 2.19 5.05
N GLU A 174 -17.14 1.47 6.15
CA GLU A 174 -16.57 1.83 7.44
C GLU A 174 -15.19 1.17 7.62
N ILE A 175 -14.14 1.97 7.67
CA ILE A 175 -12.76 1.52 7.84
C ILE A 175 -12.22 2.11 9.14
N HIS A 176 -11.82 1.27 10.08
CA HIS A 176 -11.31 1.68 11.39
C HIS A 176 -12.25 2.66 12.15
N GLY A 177 -13.57 2.47 12.02
CA GLY A 177 -14.58 3.30 12.70
C GLY A 177 -14.87 4.64 12.01
N ARG A 178 -14.41 4.83 10.77
CA ARG A 178 -14.67 6.02 9.95
C ARG A 178 -15.34 5.64 8.63
N ALA A 179 -16.27 6.46 8.18
CA ALA A 179 -16.83 6.35 6.84
C ALA A 179 -15.78 6.81 5.82
N GLU A 180 -15.35 5.92 4.96
CA GLU A 180 -14.33 6.18 3.93
C GLU A 180 -14.92 5.94 2.54
N ARG A 181 -14.48 6.74 1.57
CA ARG A 181 -14.77 6.53 0.14
C ARG A 181 -13.60 5.82 -0.51
N LEU A 182 -13.86 4.75 -1.25
CA LEU A 182 -12.82 3.95 -1.90
C LEU A 182 -13.09 3.76 -3.38
N VAL A 183 -12.04 3.82 -4.21
CA VAL A 183 -12.09 3.39 -5.61
C VAL A 183 -11.11 2.25 -5.82
N PRO A 184 -11.60 1.01 -5.93
CA PRO A 184 -10.74 -0.11 -6.26
C PRO A 184 -10.33 -0.13 -7.72
N THR A 185 -9.09 -0.53 -7.98
CA THR A 185 -8.57 -0.76 -9.33
C THR A 185 -7.55 -1.89 -9.36
N VAL A 186 -7.13 -2.29 -10.55
CA VAL A 186 -6.05 -3.26 -10.72
C VAL A 186 -4.72 -2.68 -10.25
N HIS A 187 -3.83 -3.54 -9.75
CA HIS A 187 -2.50 -3.08 -9.37
C HIS A 187 -1.68 -2.75 -10.64
N PRO A 188 -0.92 -1.64 -10.71
CA PRO A 188 -0.17 -1.24 -11.91
C PRO A 188 0.79 -2.32 -12.45
N SER A 189 1.35 -3.15 -11.56
CA SER A 189 2.18 -4.30 -11.94
C SER A 189 1.44 -5.41 -12.72
N SER A 190 0.10 -5.45 -12.73
CA SER A 190 -0.66 -6.36 -13.59
C SER A 190 -0.68 -5.87 -15.04
N VAL A 191 -0.63 -4.56 -15.28
CA VAL A 191 -0.51 -3.97 -16.62
C VAL A 191 0.79 -4.43 -17.30
N LEU A 192 1.88 -4.52 -16.55
CA LEU A 192 3.18 -4.99 -17.05
C LEU A 192 3.19 -6.49 -17.40
N ARG A 193 2.22 -7.26 -16.90
CA ARG A 193 2.12 -8.72 -17.04
C ARG A 193 0.95 -9.14 -17.92
N ALA A 194 0.15 -8.20 -18.41
CA ALA A 194 -1.01 -8.48 -19.24
C ALA A 194 -0.58 -8.82 -20.67
N ASP A 195 -1.33 -9.71 -21.32
CA ASP A 195 -1.15 -10.02 -22.74
C ASP A 195 -1.41 -8.78 -23.61
N ASP A 196 -2.51 -8.07 -23.34
CA ASP A 196 -2.82 -6.75 -23.91
C ASP A 196 -2.55 -5.66 -22.86
N ARG A 197 -1.31 -5.15 -22.86
CA ARG A 197 -0.85 -4.11 -21.95
C ARG A 197 -1.59 -2.79 -22.13
N GLU A 198 -1.94 -2.44 -23.37
CA GLU A 198 -2.63 -1.19 -23.68
C GLU A 198 -4.07 -1.20 -23.18
N ALA A 199 -4.80 -2.32 -23.39
CA ALA A 199 -6.13 -2.46 -22.83
C ALA A 199 -6.12 -2.44 -21.30
N ALA A 200 -5.17 -3.14 -20.67
CA ALA A 200 -5.02 -3.14 -19.21
C ALA A 200 -4.70 -1.73 -18.66
N TYR A 201 -3.81 -1.00 -19.35
CA TYR A 201 -3.45 0.37 -18.98
C TYR A 201 -4.65 1.33 -19.10
N ARG A 202 -5.38 1.29 -20.22
CA ARG A 202 -6.61 2.09 -20.38
C ARG A 202 -7.65 1.79 -19.31
N GLY A 203 -7.76 0.53 -18.90
CA GLY A 203 -8.61 0.13 -17.78
C GLY A 203 -8.21 0.80 -16.47
N LEU A 204 -6.91 0.79 -16.13
CA LEU A 204 -6.38 1.48 -14.94
C LEU A 204 -6.70 2.98 -14.98
N VAL A 205 -6.40 3.66 -16.10
CA VAL A 205 -6.70 5.09 -16.28
C VAL A 205 -8.19 5.37 -16.15
N SER A 206 -9.05 4.50 -16.69
CA SER A 206 -10.51 4.64 -16.58
C SER A 206 -10.98 4.60 -15.12
N ASP A 207 -10.45 3.68 -14.30
CA ASP A 207 -10.81 3.62 -12.88
C ASP A 207 -10.28 4.84 -12.12
N LEU A 208 -9.06 5.30 -12.42
CA LEU A 208 -8.49 6.50 -11.81
C LEU A 208 -9.26 7.78 -12.18
N ARG A 209 -9.89 7.84 -13.35
CA ARG A 209 -10.81 8.95 -13.69
C ARG A 209 -12.06 8.96 -12.82
N VAL A 210 -12.55 7.80 -12.39
CA VAL A 210 -13.65 7.73 -11.40
C VAL A 210 -13.18 8.31 -10.07
N ALA A 211 -11.96 7.99 -9.64
CA ALA A 211 -11.37 8.59 -8.45
C ALA A 211 -11.22 10.11 -8.58
N ALA A 212 -10.70 10.60 -9.71
CA ALA A 212 -10.57 12.03 -9.98
C ALA A 212 -11.93 12.76 -10.00
N GLN A 213 -13.00 12.10 -10.46
CA GLN A 213 -14.35 12.67 -10.43
C GLN A 213 -14.93 12.72 -9.00
N ALA A 214 -14.63 11.72 -8.16
CA ALA A 214 -15.11 11.68 -6.77
C ALA A 214 -14.42 12.70 -5.85
N LEU A 215 -13.26 13.23 -6.27
CA LEU A 215 -12.50 14.30 -5.60
C LEU A 215 -12.92 15.72 -6.03
N ARG A 216 -13.89 15.87 -6.95
CA ARG A 216 -14.40 17.18 -7.37
C ARG A 216 -15.66 17.55 -6.58
#